data_AF-A0A9D7F3H7-F1
#
_entry.id   AF-A0A9D7F3H7-F1
#
_cell.length_a   1.000
_cell.length_b   1.000
_cell.length_c   1.000
_cell.angle_alpha   90.00
_cell.angle_beta   90.00
_cell.angle_gamma   90.00
#
_symmetry.space_group_name_H-M   'P 1'
#
loop_
_entity.id
_entity.type
_entity.pdbx_description
1 polymer ?
#
loop_
_entity_poly.entity_id
_entity_poly.type
_entity_poly.pdbx_seq_one_letter_code
_entity_poly.pdbx_strand_id
1 'polypeptide(L)'
;MEWTNLTEIDVVAYGVERSLNGTQFTSMASLAARSNTNDKESYYEYDLQATPVTYYRIKVTSRDGKIVYSPIVKVATNLTVKQDIVLYPNPVTSKQFTIQMNSAAGDYFVKILFS
;
A
#
# COMPACT_ATOMS: atom_id res chain seq x y z
N MET A 1 1.80 5.08 2.58
CA MET A 1 2.92 6.04 2.56
C MET A 1 2.34 7.42 2.77
N GLU A 2 2.97 8.26 3.59
CA GLU A 2 2.61 9.67 3.75
C GLU A 2 3.79 10.53 3.31
N TRP A 3 3.52 11.58 2.54
CA TRP A 3 4.51 12.62 2.26
C TRP A 3 3.88 14.00 2.30
N THR A 4 4.74 14.99 2.49
CA THR A 4 4.36 16.38 2.54
C THR A 4 5.26 17.22 1.65
N ASN A 5 4.70 18.22 0.99
CA ASN A 5 5.45 19.27 0.32
C ASN A 5 5.17 20.65 0.96
N LEU A 6 6.18 21.52 0.99
CA LEU A 6 6.09 22.88 1.52
C LEU A 6 5.55 23.87 0.48
N THR A 7 5.85 23.69 -0.80
CA THR A 7 5.34 24.53 -1.90
C THR A 7 5.24 23.73 -3.19
N GLU A 8 4.14 23.85 -3.93
CA GLU A 8 3.88 23.13 -5.18
C GLU A 8 4.11 24.00 -6.43
N ILE A 9 4.91 25.06 -6.32
CA ILE A 9 5.23 25.94 -7.44
C ILE A 9 5.78 25.09 -8.59
N ASP A 10 5.08 25.14 -9.73
CA ASP A 10 5.36 24.38 -10.96
C ASP A 10 5.26 22.85 -10.89
N VAL A 11 4.65 22.28 -9.84
CA VAL A 11 4.35 20.84 -9.80
C VAL A 11 3.00 20.56 -10.48
N VAL A 12 2.97 19.54 -11.35
CA VAL A 12 1.76 19.08 -12.02
C VAL A 12 1.21 17.81 -11.38
N ALA A 13 2.10 16.86 -11.06
CA ALA A 13 1.68 15.58 -10.52
C ALA A 13 2.74 14.93 -9.63
N TYR A 14 2.27 14.15 -8.67
CA TYR A 14 3.05 13.23 -7.85
C TYR A 14 2.70 11.80 -8.24
N GLY A 15 3.69 11.02 -8.66
CA GLY A 15 3.58 9.59 -8.86
C GLY A 15 4.13 8.84 -7.64
N VAL A 16 3.36 7.89 -7.11
CA VAL A 16 3.86 6.95 -6.11
C VAL A 16 4.44 5.76 -6.86
N GLU A 17 5.72 5.45 -6.65
CA GLU A 17 6.37 4.31 -7.27
C GLU A 17 6.85 3.31 -6.20
N ARG A 18 6.75 2.02 -6.53
CA ARG A 18 7.10 0.90 -5.67
C ARG A 18 8.18 0.03 -6.29
N SER A 19 9.05 -0.50 -5.45
CA SER A 19 10.03 -1.52 -5.82
C SER A 19 10.08 -2.64 -4.80
N LEU A 20 10.27 -3.88 -5.26
CA LEU A 20 10.52 -5.04 -4.40
C LEU A 20 12.01 -5.29 -4.16
N ASN A 21 12.89 -4.71 -4.97
CA ASN A 21 14.34 -4.89 -4.91
C ASN A 21 15.12 -3.59 -4.62
N GLY A 22 14.42 -2.45 -4.54
CA GLY A 22 15.01 -1.14 -4.30
C GLY A 22 15.67 -0.50 -5.53
N THR A 23 15.66 -1.15 -6.69
CA THR A 23 16.31 -0.67 -7.91
C THR A 23 15.35 -0.49 -9.08
N GLN A 24 14.39 -1.40 -9.25
CA GLN A 24 13.38 -1.35 -10.30
C GLN A 24 12.05 -0.89 -9.72
N PHE A 25 11.58 0.27 -10.17
CA PHE A 25 10.38 0.91 -9.66
C PHE A 25 9.23 0.82 -10.66
N THR A 26 8.05 0.44 -10.18
CA THR A 26 6.78 0.41 -10.92
C THR A 26 5.84 1.47 -10.39
N SER A 27 5.16 2.19 -11.29
CA SER A 27 4.15 3.18 -10.92
C SER A 27 2.95 2.50 -10.25
N MET A 28 2.54 3.02 -9.09
CA MET A 28 1.34 2.58 -8.38
C MET A 28 0.17 3.53 -8.58
N ALA A 29 0.42 4.83 -8.40
CA ALA A 29 -0.60 5.86 -8.40
C ALA A 29 -0.03 7.17 -8.95
N SER A 30 -0.90 8.03 -9.47
CA SER A 30 -0.58 9.38 -9.88
C SER A 30 -1.64 10.33 -9.34
N LEU A 31 -1.21 11.31 -8.55
CA LEU A 31 -2.05 12.33 -7.93
C LEU A 31 -1.71 13.67 -8.56
N ALA A 32 -2.72 14.39 -9.04
CA ALA A 32 -2.53 15.77 -9.48
C ALA A 32 -2.14 16.65 -8.27
N ALA A 33 -1.20 17.58 -8.48
CA ALA A 33 -0.90 18.58 -7.47
C ALA A 33 -2.13 19.48 -7.24
N ARG A 34 -2.38 19.84 -5.99
CA ARG A 34 -3.51 20.69 -5.60
C ARG A 34 -3.24 22.18 -5.83
N SER A 35 -2.07 22.51 -6.39
CA SER A 35 -1.63 23.88 -6.68
C SER A 35 -1.47 24.73 -5.43
N ASN A 36 -0.96 24.13 -4.35
CA ASN A 36 -0.74 24.85 -3.11
C ASN A 36 0.53 25.74 -3.21
N THR A 37 0.36 27.05 -3.02
CA THR A 37 1.42 28.04 -3.16
C THR A 37 2.04 28.48 -1.83
N ASN A 38 1.41 28.23 -0.69
CA ASN A 38 1.86 28.76 0.61
C ASN A 38 1.55 27.90 1.85
N ASP A 39 0.83 26.78 1.72
CA ASP A 39 0.47 25.91 2.83
C ASP A 39 1.02 24.48 2.64
N LYS A 40 1.26 23.82 3.78
CA LYS A 40 1.74 22.45 3.85
C LYS A 40 0.64 21.48 3.40
N GLU A 41 0.84 20.75 2.30
CA GLU A 41 -0.08 19.70 1.85
C GLU A 41 0.45 18.30 2.18
N SER A 42 -0.41 17.47 2.79
CA SER A 42 -0.14 16.05 3.00
C SER A 42 -0.91 15.20 1.99
N TYR A 43 -0.20 14.22 1.43
CA TYR A 43 -0.76 13.21 0.53
C TYR A 43 -0.52 11.82 1.14
N TYR A 44 -1.46 10.92 0.90
CA TYR A 44 -1.40 9.55 1.37
C TYR A 44 -1.81 8.58 0.26
N GLU A 45 -1.15 7.43 0.24
CA GLU A 45 -1.48 6.33 -0.67
C GLU A 45 -1.31 4.98 0.06
N TYR A 46 -2.21 4.05 -0.23
CA TYR A 46 -2.25 2.73 0.40
C TYR A 46 -1.74 1.65 -0.56
N ASP A 47 -0.77 0.84 -0.11
CA ASP A 47 -0.32 -0.34 -0.86
C ASP A 47 -0.91 -1.62 -0.28
N LEU A 48 -1.95 -2.16 -0.93
CA LEU A 48 -2.57 -3.42 -0.54
C LEU A 48 -1.80 -4.67 -1.04
N GLN A 49 -0.80 -4.48 -1.91
CA GLN A 49 0.02 -5.55 -2.47
C GLN A 49 1.48 -5.46 -2.00
N ALA A 50 1.74 -4.70 -0.93
CA ALA A 50 3.06 -4.60 -0.35
C ALA A 50 3.53 -5.98 0.15
N THR A 51 4.79 -6.28 -0.10
CA THR A 51 5.46 -7.47 0.48
C THR A 51 6.18 -7.07 1.78
N PRO A 52 6.65 -8.04 2.59
CA PRO A 52 7.29 -7.74 3.88
C PRO A 52 8.44 -6.74 3.80
N VAL A 53 9.14 -6.67 2.66
CA VAL A 53 10.10 -5.61 2.38
C VAL A 53 9.72 -4.96 1.06
N THR A 54 9.31 -3.70 1.12
CA THR A 54 8.89 -2.93 -0.05
C THR A 54 9.51 -1.53 0.02
N TYR A 55 9.98 -1.03 -1.12
CA TYR A 55 10.61 0.28 -1.25
C TYR A 55 9.69 1.22 -2.01
N TYR A 56 9.62 2.47 -1.58
CA TYR A 56 8.80 3.48 -2.22
C TYR A 56 9.60 4.74 -2.52
N ARG A 57 9.19 5.46 -3.55
CA ARG A 57 9.65 6.83 -3.83
C ARG A 57 8.52 7.62 -4.46
N ILE A 58 8.59 8.94 -4.30
CA ILE A 58 7.71 9.88 -5.00
C ILE A 58 8.41 10.39 -6.24
N LYS A 59 7.70 10.33 -7.37
CA LYS A 59 8.07 10.92 -8.65
C LYS A 59 7.32 12.24 -8.80
N VAL A 60 8.02 13.36 -8.77
CA VAL A 60 7.44 14.68 -9.01
C VAL A 60 7.59 15.01 -10.49
N THR A 61 6.48 15.37 -11.15
CA THR A 61 6.49 15.89 -12.52
C THR A 61 6.17 17.37 -12.50
N SER A 62 7.09 18.18 -13.02
CA SER A 62 6.94 19.63 -13.14
C SER A 62 6.26 20.03 -14.45
N ARG A 63 5.76 21.26 -14.51
CA ARG A 63 5.03 21.82 -15.67
C ARG A 63 5.87 21.88 -16.96
N ASP A 64 7.18 22.02 -16.81
CA ASP A 64 8.17 21.97 -17.90
C ASP A 64 8.54 20.54 -18.33
N GLY A 65 7.92 19.51 -17.71
CA GLY A 65 8.19 18.10 -17.96
C GLY A 65 9.38 17.55 -17.17
N LYS A 66 10.04 18.35 -16.32
CA LYS A 66 11.14 17.86 -15.48
C LYS A 66 10.63 16.85 -14.46
N ILE A 67 11.45 15.83 -14.21
CA ILE A 67 11.15 14.77 -13.25
C ILE A 67 12.16 14.82 -12.11
N VAL A 68 11.67 14.81 -10.88
CA VAL A 68 12.48 14.74 -9.66
C VAL A 68 11.98 13.58 -8.80
N TYR A 69 12.89 12.84 -8.18
CA TYR A 69 12.54 11.75 -7.28
C TYR A 69 12.85 12.12 -5.83
N SER A 70 12.00 11.69 -4.92
CA SER A 70 12.31 11.72 -3.49
C SER A 70 13.42 10.71 -3.15
N PRO A 71 14.01 10.80 -1.94
CA PRO A 71 14.73 9.68 -1.35
C PRO A 71 13.86 8.42 -1.33
N ILE A 72 14.51 7.25 -1.39
CA ILE A 72 13.83 5.96 -1.31
C ILE A 72 13.51 5.66 0.14
N VAL A 73 12.25 5.35 0.42
CA VAL A 73 11.77 4.91 1.73
C VAL A 73 11.63 3.38 1.71
N LYS A 74 12.40 2.70 2.56
CA LYS A 74 12.24 1.25 2.79
C LYS A 74 11.20 1.03 3.87
N VAL A 75 10.15 0.30 3.55
CA VAL A 75 9.16 -0.18 4.51
C VAL A 75 9.40 -1.68 4.69
N ALA A 76 9.88 -2.05 5.87
CA ALA A 76 9.99 -3.44 6.29
C ALA A 76 8.92 -3.70 7.35
N THR A 77 7.93 -4.51 6.99
CA THR A 77 6.94 -5.00 7.94
C THR A 77 7.37 -6.39 8.40
N ASN A 78 7.27 -6.67 9.70
CA ASN A 78 7.40 -8.04 10.23
C ASN A 78 6.16 -8.88 9.92
N LEU A 79 5.61 -8.76 8.70
CA LEU A 79 4.59 -9.65 8.17
C LEU A 79 5.25 -11.00 7.90
N THR A 80 5.45 -11.76 8.98
CA THR A 80 5.51 -13.21 8.84
C THR A 80 4.17 -13.57 8.21
N VAL A 81 4.16 -14.03 6.96
CA VAL A 81 2.96 -14.62 6.36
C VAL A 81 2.68 -15.89 7.14
N LYS A 82 2.05 -15.76 8.30
CA LYS A 82 1.36 -16.85 8.94
C LYS A 82 0.15 -17.11 8.05
N GLN A 83 -0.05 -18.36 7.65
CA GLN A 83 -1.37 -18.78 7.19
C GLN A 83 -2.32 -18.60 8.37
N ASP A 84 -2.92 -17.42 8.49
CA ASP A 84 -3.66 -17.02 9.69
C ASP A 84 -5.02 -17.68 9.77
N ILE A 85 -5.54 -18.23 8.66
CA ILE A 85 -6.84 -18.89 8.58
C ILE A 85 -6.76 -20.06 7.59
N VAL A 86 -7.03 -21.27 8.07
CA VAL A 86 -7.19 -22.49 7.26
C VAL A 86 -8.58 -23.06 7.52
N LEU A 87 -9.29 -23.41 6.45
CA LEU A 87 -10.61 -24.05 6.52
C LEU A 87 -10.55 -25.46 5.97
N TYR A 88 -11.03 -26.44 6.74
CA TYR A 88 -11.07 -27.83 6.29
C TYR A 88 -12.24 -28.62 6.91
N PRO A 89 -12.78 -29.63 6.20
CA PRO A 89 -12.51 -29.94 4.79
C PRO A 89 -13.21 -28.94 3.84
N ASN A 90 -12.58 -28.65 2.70
CA ASN A 90 -13.20 -27.97 1.56
C ASN A 90 -13.07 -28.89 0.33
N PRO A 91 -14.18 -29.43 -0.24
CA PRO A 91 -15.60 -29.13 0.07
C PRO A 91 -16.11 -29.68 1.41
N VAL A 92 -17.12 -29.01 1.99
CA VAL A 92 -17.75 -29.44 3.25
C VAL A 92 -18.77 -30.54 2.97
N THR A 93 -18.48 -31.77 3.38
CA THR A 93 -19.35 -32.93 3.12
C THR A 93 -20.31 -33.25 4.27
N SER A 94 -19.94 -32.92 5.50
CA SER A 94 -20.64 -33.38 6.73
C SER A 94 -21.35 -32.27 7.50
N LYS A 95 -21.66 -31.14 6.85
CA LYS A 95 -22.21 -29.91 7.48
C LYS A 95 -21.36 -29.37 8.65
N GLN A 96 -20.12 -29.84 8.77
CA GLN A 96 -19.15 -29.41 9.78
C GLN A 96 -17.88 -29.01 9.04
N PHE A 97 -17.28 -27.90 9.47
CA PHE A 97 -15.98 -27.43 9.01
C PHE A 97 -15.21 -26.92 10.21
N THR A 98 -13.89 -26.99 10.13
CA THR A 98 -12.98 -26.43 11.12
C THR A 98 -12.33 -25.19 10.54
N ILE A 99 -12.33 -24.11 11.32
CA ILE A 99 -11.49 -22.94 11.09
C ILE A 99 -10.31 -23.05 12.05
N GLN A 100 -9.12 -23.25 11.52
CA GLN A 100 -7.89 -23.09 12.29
C GLN A 100 -7.35 -21.70 12.03
N MET A 101 -7.18 -20.92 13.10
CA MET A 101 -6.71 -19.55 13.02
C MET A 101 -5.59 -19.28 14.01
N ASN A 102 -4.56 -18.54 13.59
CA ASN A 102 -3.43 -18.13 14.42
C ASN A 102 -3.48 -16.61 14.64
N SER A 103 -4.60 -16.14 15.19
CA SER A 103 -4.86 -14.72 15.43
C SER A 103 -4.66 -14.35 16.90
N ALA A 104 -4.55 -13.04 17.17
CA ALA A 104 -4.65 -12.52 18.53
C ALA A 104 -6.04 -12.81 19.14
N ALA A 105 -6.19 -12.68 20.46
CA ALA A 105 -7.51 -12.74 21.08
C ALA A 105 -8.34 -11.50 20.66
N GLY A 106 -9.60 -11.71 20.28
CA GLY A 106 -10.50 -10.65 19.84
C GLY A 106 -11.84 -11.18 19.35
N ASP A 107 -12.76 -10.27 19.04
CA ASP A 107 -14.06 -10.61 18.47
C ASP A 107 -13.96 -10.75 16.95
N TYR A 108 -14.46 -11.87 16.43
CA TYR A 108 -14.42 -12.20 15.00
C TYR A 108 -15.81 -12.46 14.44
N PHE A 109 -16.08 -11.94 13.25
CA PHE A 109 -17.33 -12.18 12.53
C PHE A 109 -17.11 -13.22 11.43
N VAL A 110 -17.88 -14.31 11.47
CA VAL A 110 -17.91 -15.32 10.40
C VAL A 110 -19.24 -15.19 9.66
N LYS A 111 -19.19 -14.95 8.35
CA LYS A 111 -20.36 -14.91 7.47
C LYS A 111 -20.30 -16.06 6.48
N ILE A 112 -21.27 -16.97 6.59
CA ILE A 112 -21.45 -18.07 5.62
C ILE A 112 -22.35 -17.54 4.49
N LEU A 113 -21.88 -17.65 3.25
CA LEU A 113 -22.67 -17.32 2.06
C LEU A 113 -23.24 -18.61 1.48
N PHE A 114 -24.55 -18.61 1.23
CA PHE A 114 -25.20 -19.65 0.44
C PHE A 114 -25.34 -19.13 -0.99
N SER A 115 -24.93 -19.94 -1.96
CA SER A 115 -25.15 -19.71 -3.40
C SER A 115 -26.43 -20.40 -3.86
#